data_AF-A0A2H3JJH9-F1
#
_entry.id   AF-A0A2H3JJH9-F1
#
_cell.length_a   1.000
_cell.length_b   1.000
_cell.length_c   1.000
_cell.angle_alpha   90.00
_cell.angle_beta   90.00
_cell.angle_gamma   90.00
#
_symmetry.space_group_name_H-M   'P 1'
#
loop_
_entity.id
_entity.type
_entity.pdbx_description
1 polymer ?
#
loop_
_entity_poly.entity_id
_entity_poly.type
_entity_poly.pdbx_seq_one_letter_code
_entity_poly.pdbx_strand_id
1 'polypeptide(L)'
;MEGQCFVAAATTWLLYDLVYSLQDEVCLSLCRSNNTLPKFLYLISRYFGLFCSHLHLHPPGALLTIQSTSALDMLSLSMEVNLMLRLYALYGQRRLKSRLICGIQAFVILNVLTYKYLLNTTRPFPSNWPIKGCYPDNAPPFSQSNCWQHAEARIALLFVMLAMKCLSYRRLRDIPILRCIWRDGTMYYIM
;
A
#
# COMPACT_ATOMS: atom_id res chain seq x y z
N MET A 1 2.78 -21.52 11.27
CA MET A 1 4.08 -20.90 11.60
C MET A 1 4.77 -20.30 10.38
N GLU A 2 4.61 -20.86 9.17
CA GLU A 2 5.22 -20.32 7.94
C GLU A 2 4.85 -18.85 7.65
N GLY A 3 3.60 -18.44 7.87
CA GLY A 3 3.17 -17.06 7.62
C GLY A 3 3.87 -15.99 8.47
N GLN A 4 4.29 -16.32 9.70
CA GLN A 4 4.96 -15.36 10.59
C GLN A 4 6.38 -15.02 10.11
N CYS A 5 7.08 -15.99 9.51
CA CYS A 5 8.42 -15.76 8.97
C CYS A 5 8.38 -14.80 7.77
N PHE A 6 7.35 -14.93 6.93
CA PHE A 6 7.15 -14.04 5.79
C PHE A 6 6.88 -12.59 6.22
N VAL A 7 5.97 -12.39 7.19
CA VAL A 7 5.67 -11.04 7.70
C VAL A 7 6.88 -10.44 8.41
N ALA A 8 7.65 -11.25 9.17
CA ALA A 8 8.87 -10.78 9.82
C ALA A 8 9.91 -10.33 8.79
N ALA A 9 10.18 -11.16 7.78
CA ALA A 9 11.09 -10.85 6.68
C ALA A 9 10.67 -9.57 5.96
N ALA A 10 9.38 -9.45 5.62
CA ALA A 10 8.83 -8.27 4.99
C ALA A 10 8.99 -7.01 5.85
N THR A 11 8.70 -7.11 7.14
CA THR A 11 8.86 -6.00 8.09
C THR A 11 10.32 -5.56 8.21
N THR A 12 11.26 -6.49 8.31
CA THR A 12 12.70 -6.17 8.33
C THR A 12 13.17 -5.50 7.05
N TRP A 13 12.69 -5.95 5.89
CA TRP A 13 13.04 -5.33 4.60
C TRP A 13 12.48 -3.92 4.48
N LEU A 14 11.23 -3.71 4.92
CA LEU A 14 10.59 -2.40 4.93
C LEU A 14 11.30 -1.43 5.91
N LEU A 15 11.72 -1.94 7.07
CA LEU A 15 12.50 -1.18 8.04
C LEU A 15 13.90 -0.84 7.51
N TYR A 16 14.56 -1.79 6.85
CA TYR A 16 15.86 -1.58 6.22
C TYR A 16 15.78 -0.52 5.12
N ASP A 17 14.77 -0.61 4.26
CA ASP A 17 14.51 0.38 3.21
C ASP A 17 14.19 1.77 3.78
N LEU A 18 13.42 1.82 4.88
CA LEU A 18 13.15 3.05 5.62
C LEU A 18 14.45 3.71 6.10
N VAL A 19 15.30 2.96 6.82
CA VAL A 19 16.55 3.49 7.39
C VAL A 19 17.48 3.96 6.28
N TYR A 20 17.56 3.20 5.17
CA TYR A 20 18.42 3.53 4.05
C TYR A 20 17.94 4.77 3.29
N SER A 21 16.64 4.89 2.98
CA SER A 21 16.16 6.03 2.20
C SER A 21 15.90 7.28 3.06
N LEU A 22 15.80 7.16 4.40
CA LEU A 22 15.66 8.29 5.32
C LEU A 22 16.75 9.34 5.14
N GLN A 23 18.00 8.91 4.94
CA GLN A 23 19.14 9.83 4.84
C GLN A 23 19.07 10.69 3.57
N ASP A 24 18.84 10.04 2.43
CA ASP A 24 18.68 10.72 1.14
C ASP A 24 17.41 11.56 1.10
N GLU A 25 16.31 11.06 1.69
CA GLU A 25 15.03 11.75 1.72
C GLU A 25 15.02 12.95 2.65
N VAL A 26 15.61 12.87 3.84
CA VAL A 26 15.75 14.03 4.73
C VAL A 26 16.59 15.10 4.05
N CYS A 27 17.69 14.71 3.39
CA CYS A 27 18.56 15.67 2.71
C CYS A 27 17.88 16.32 1.48
N LEU A 28 17.10 15.56 0.70
CA LEU A 28 16.37 16.08 -0.47
C LEU A 28 15.08 16.81 -0.11
N SER A 29 14.33 16.32 0.88
CA SER A 29 13.00 16.82 1.22
C SER A 29 13.05 17.95 2.25
N LEU A 30 13.83 17.87 3.33
CA LEU A 30 13.86 18.91 4.36
C LEU A 30 14.58 20.16 3.88
N CYS A 31 15.59 20.02 3.01
CA CYS A 31 16.47 21.16 2.69
C CYS A 31 16.02 22.01 1.48
N ARG A 32 15.13 21.56 0.58
CA ARG A 32 15.00 22.24 -0.73
C ARG A 32 13.59 22.54 -1.29
N SER A 33 12.50 22.01 -0.74
CA SER A 33 11.15 22.21 -1.33
C SER A 33 10.11 22.70 -0.34
N ASN A 34 9.33 23.73 -0.68
CA ASN A 34 8.26 24.27 0.16
C ASN A 34 6.92 23.49 0.06
N ASN A 35 6.91 22.34 -0.64
CA ASN A 35 5.71 21.52 -0.78
C ASN A 35 5.59 20.56 0.42
N THR A 36 4.85 20.98 1.44
CA THR A 36 4.69 20.27 2.72
C THR A 36 3.77 19.04 2.64
N LEU A 37 2.75 19.09 1.79
CA LEU A 37 1.69 18.08 1.76
C LEU A 37 2.12 16.70 1.19
N PRO A 38 2.84 16.61 0.05
CA PRO A 38 3.33 15.32 -0.45
C PRO A 38 4.29 14.63 0.52
N LYS A 39 5.10 15.42 1.25
CA LYS A 39 6.05 14.91 2.24
C LYS A 39 5.33 14.32 3.45
N PHE A 40 4.33 15.03 3.95
CA PHE A 40 3.55 14.58 5.09
C PHE A 40 2.77 13.28 4.78
N LEU A 41 2.14 13.22 3.61
CA LEU A 41 1.43 12.02 3.14
C LEU A 41 2.39 10.83 2.95
N TYR A 42 3.58 11.09 2.41
CA TYR A 42 4.60 10.06 2.24
C TYR A 42 5.07 9.50 3.59
N LEU A 43 5.36 10.37 4.56
CA LEU A 43 5.76 9.98 5.91
C LEU A 43 4.66 9.15 6.58
N ILE A 44 3.42 9.67 6.60
CA ILE A 44 2.28 8.96 7.20
C ILE A 44 2.08 7.59 6.55
N SER A 45 2.07 7.52 5.23
CA SER A 45 1.91 6.27 4.47
C SER A 45 2.90 5.19 4.94
N ARG A 46 4.16 5.57 5.15
CA ARG A 46 5.24 4.65 5.48
C ARG A 46 5.26 4.22 6.94
N TYR A 47 5.11 5.17 7.88
CA TYR A 47 5.04 4.86 9.32
C TYR A 47 3.76 4.10 9.67
N PHE A 48 2.65 4.43 9.01
CA PHE A 48 1.39 3.70 9.19
C PHE A 48 1.51 2.26 8.67
N GLY A 49 2.16 2.03 7.52
CA GLY A 49 2.42 0.69 7.01
C GLY A 49 3.29 -0.18 7.94
N LEU A 50 4.35 0.40 8.52
CA LEU A 50 5.18 -0.27 9.53
C LEU A 50 4.39 -0.59 10.81
N PHE A 51 3.58 0.37 11.28
CA PHE A 51 2.73 0.17 12.45
C PHE A 51 1.73 -0.97 12.23
N CYS A 52 1.07 -0.99 11.07
CA CYS A 52 0.18 -2.07 10.65
C CYS A 52 0.88 -3.43 10.56
N SER A 53 2.10 -3.48 10.02
CA SER A 53 2.90 -4.72 9.93
C SER A 53 3.28 -5.24 11.31
N HIS A 54 3.61 -4.34 12.24
CA HIS A 54 3.93 -4.68 13.62
C HIS A 54 2.73 -5.25 14.38
N LEU A 55 1.54 -4.66 14.21
CA LEU A 55 0.30 -5.19 14.78
C LEU A 55 -0.04 -6.60 14.27
N HIS A 56 0.38 -6.94 13.05
CA HIS A 56 0.21 -8.27 12.48
C HIS A 56 1.17 -9.31 13.10
N LEU A 57 2.39 -8.88 13.46
CA LEU A 57 3.39 -9.74 14.10
C LEU A 57 3.01 -10.08 15.55
N HIS A 58 2.39 -9.13 16.24
CA HIS A 58 2.06 -9.24 17.66
C HIS A 58 0.55 -9.00 17.90
N PRO A 59 -0.34 -9.90 17.45
CA PRO A 59 -1.77 -9.68 17.52
C PRO A 59 -2.23 -9.60 18.97
N PRO A 60 -2.77 -8.46 19.45
CA PRO A 60 -3.36 -8.38 20.78
C PRO A 60 -4.73 -9.05 20.75
N GLY A 61 -4.75 -10.39 20.80
CA GLY A 61 -5.98 -11.18 20.89
C GLY A 61 -6.91 -11.10 19.67
N ALA A 62 -8.08 -11.74 19.84
CA ALA A 62 -9.16 -12.13 18.93
C ALA A 62 -9.66 -11.18 17.80
N LEU A 63 -9.09 -10.00 17.60
CA LEU A 63 -9.52 -9.02 16.59
C LEU A 63 -8.87 -9.21 15.20
N LEU A 64 -8.39 -10.43 14.94
CA LEU A 64 -7.34 -10.75 13.96
C LEU A 64 -7.74 -10.61 12.48
N THR A 65 -9.02 -10.65 12.11
CA THR A 65 -9.44 -10.72 10.69
C THR A 65 -9.88 -9.37 10.10
N ILE A 66 -10.54 -8.53 10.88
CA ILE A 66 -11.01 -7.21 10.39
C ILE A 66 -9.84 -6.21 10.42
N GLN A 67 -9.01 -6.24 11.47
CA GLN A 67 -7.83 -5.38 11.55
C GLN A 67 -6.77 -5.74 10.51
N SER A 68 -6.58 -7.03 10.18
CA SER A 68 -5.62 -7.43 9.15
C SER A 68 -6.02 -6.95 7.76
N THR A 69 -7.31 -7.03 7.42
CA THR A 69 -7.81 -6.63 6.09
C THR A 69 -7.69 -5.12 5.91
N SER A 70 -8.12 -4.35 6.92
CA SER A 70 -7.99 -2.88 6.89
C SER A 70 -6.55 -2.38 6.88
N ALA A 71 -5.64 -3.09 7.55
CA ALA A 71 -4.21 -2.80 7.48
C ALA A 71 -3.66 -2.96 6.06
N LEU A 72 -4.03 -4.05 5.36
CA LEU A 72 -3.62 -4.31 3.98
C LEU A 72 -4.22 -3.29 3.01
N ASP A 73 -5.50 -2.94 3.16
CA ASP A 73 -6.17 -1.92 2.33
C ASP A 73 -5.49 -0.56 2.49
N MET A 74 -5.13 -0.19 3.73
CA MET A 74 -4.44 1.07 4.00
C MET A 74 -3.03 1.07 3.43
N LEU A 75 -2.28 -0.04 3.54
CA LEU A 75 -0.97 -0.19 2.92
C LEU A 75 -1.05 -0.08 1.39
N SER A 76 -2.04 -0.74 0.78
CA SER A 76 -2.28 -0.67 -0.66
C SER A 76 -2.60 0.75 -1.11
N LEU A 77 -3.48 1.44 -0.39
CA LEU A 77 -3.84 2.84 -0.68
C LEU A 77 -2.63 3.77 -0.49
N SER A 78 -1.80 3.49 0.52
CA SER A 78 -0.60 4.27 0.81
C SER A 78 0.45 4.15 -0.33
N MET A 79 0.58 2.96 -0.90
CA MET A 79 1.41 2.69 -2.08
C MET A 79 0.84 3.36 -3.34
N GLU A 80 -0.47 3.26 -3.58
CA GLU A 80 -1.13 3.94 -4.69
C GLU A 80 -0.91 5.45 -4.64
N VAL A 81 -1.15 6.07 -3.49
CA VAL A 81 -0.94 7.53 -3.28
C VAL A 81 0.51 7.91 -3.53
N ASN A 82 1.48 7.11 -3.07
CA ASN A 82 2.89 7.37 -3.29
C ASN A 82 3.27 7.31 -4.79
N LEU A 83 2.83 6.26 -5.50
CA LEU A 83 3.03 6.15 -6.96
C LEU A 83 2.37 7.30 -7.71
N MET A 84 1.15 7.66 -7.31
CA MET A 84 0.40 8.78 -7.87
C MET A 84 1.10 10.12 -7.68
N LEU A 85 1.69 10.38 -6.50
CA LEU A 85 2.49 11.57 -6.23
C LEU A 85 3.76 11.61 -7.09
N ARG A 86 4.48 10.49 -7.21
CA ARG A 86 5.65 10.35 -8.08
C ARG A 86 5.28 10.60 -9.55
N LEU A 87 4.17 10.03 -10.01
CA LEU A 87 3.68 10.22 -11.38
C LEU A 87 3.25 11.67 -11.63
N TYR A 88 2.60 12.31 -10.66
CA TYR A 88 2.19 13.70 -10.73
C TYR A 88 3.39 14.66 -10.85
N ALA A 89 4.48 14.38 -10.12
CA ALA A 89 5.73 15.13 -10.25
C ALA A 89 6.35 15.01 -11.65
N LEU A 90 6.23 13.84 -12.30
CA LEU A 90 6.81 13.57 -13.63
C LEU A 90 5.95 14.03 -14.82
N TYR A 91 4.63 13.88 -14.74
CA TYR A 91 3.72 14.17 -15.87
C TYR A 91 3.25 15.63 -15.94
N GLY A 92 3.50 16.42 -14.90
CA GLY A 92 3.04 17.80 -14.84
C GLY A 92 1.52 17.94 -14.60
N GLN A 93 1.14 19.15 -14.21
CA GLN A 93 -0.02 19.43 -13.36
C GLN A 93 -1.42 19.29 -13.99
N ARG A 94 -1.57 19.26 -15.32
CA ARG A 94 -2.88 19.61 -15.95
C ARG A 94 -3.82 18.46 -16.27
N ARG A 95 -3.34 17.27 -16.69
CA ARG A 95 -4.23 16.16 -17.12
C ARG A 95 -4.34 15.02 -16.12
N LEU A 96 -3.43 14.96 -15.15
CA LEU A 96 -3.37 13.84 -14.21
C LEU A 96 -4.34 13.99 -13.04
N LYS A 97 -4.65 15.22 -12.60
CA LYS A 97 -5.47 15.49 -11.42
C LYS A 97 -6.85 14.82 -11.47
N SER A 98 -7.54 14.94 -12.62
CA SER A 98 -8.89 14.39 -12.79
C SER A 98 -8.88 12.85 -12.75
N ARG A 99 -7.91 12.20 -13.40
CA ARG A 99 -7.80 10.73 -13.38
C ARG A 99 -7.41 10.19 -12.00
N LEU A 100 -6.55 10.93 -11.28
CA LEU A 100 -6.13 10.60 -9.91
C LEU A 100 -7.34 10.56 -8.95
N ILE A 101 -8.10 11.65 -8.95
CA ILE A 101 -9.23 11.83 -8.03
C ILE A 101 -10.29 10.76 -8.31
N CYS A 102 -10.58 10.49 -9.59
CA CYS A 102 -11.51 9.44 -9.98
C CYS A 102 -11.04 8.05 -9.53
N GLY A 103 -9.75 7.73 -9.67
CA GLY A 103 -9.19 6.45 -9.23
C GLY A 103 -9.30 6.25 -7.72
N ILE A 104 -8.96 7.28 -6.93
CA ILE A 104 -9.05 7.24 -5.46
C ILE A 104 -10.52 7.11 -5.02
N GLN A 105 -11.43 7.88 -5.62
CA GLN A 105 -12.86 7.80 -5.30
C GLN A 105 -13.43 6.41 -5.61
N ALA A 106 -13.10 5.84 -6.77
CA ALA A 106 -13.54 4.49 -7.13
C ALA A 106 -12.98 3.44 -6.15
N PHE A 107 -11.71 3.58 -5.73
CA PHE A 107 -11.12 2.72 -4.70
C PHE A 107 -11.89 2.80 -3.39
N VAL A 108 -12.14 4.01 -2.88
CA VAL A 108 -12.85 4.20 -1.60
C VAL A 108 -14.28 3.64 -1.66
N ILE A 109 -15.01 3.89 -2.75
CA ILE A 109 -16.36 3.38 -2.94
C ILE A 109 -16.37 1.85 -2.95
N LEU A 110 -15.47 1.23 -3.71
CA LEU A 110 -15.34 -0.23 -3.76
C LEU A 110 -15.05 -0.81 -2.37
N ASN A 111 -14.12 -0.22 -1.62
CA ASN A 111 -13.81 -0.67 -0.27
C ASN A 111 -15.02 -0.56 0.67
N VAL A 112 -15.72 0.57 0.67
CA VAL A 112 -16.92 0.76 1.52
C VAL A 112 -18.00 -0.27 1.19
N LEU A 113 -18.23 -0.55 -0.10
CA LEU A 113 -19.18 -1.58 -0.53
C LEU A 113 -18.75 -2.98 -0.06
N THR A 114 -17.47 -3.32 -0.20
CA THR A 114 -16.90 -4.59 0.25
C THR A 114 -17.01 -4.74 1.78
N TYR A 115 -16.67 -3.70 2.55
CA TYR A 115 -16.80 -3.72 4.02
C TYR A 115 -18.25 -3.90 4.45
N LYS A 116 -19.19 -3.18 3.82
CA LYS A 116 -20.62 -3.32 4.12
C LYS A 116 -21.12 -4.75 3.84
N TYR A 117 -20.65 -5.35 2.76
CA TYR A 117 -20.98 -6.73 2.42
C TYR A 117 -20.37 -7.73 3.42
N LEU A 118 -19.10 -7.55 3.79
CA LEU A 118 -18.40 -8.39 4.77
C LEU A 118 -19.08 -8.33 6.14
N LEU A 119 -19.38 -7.13 6.65
CA LEU A 119 -20.05 -6.96 7.95
C LEU A 119 -21.42 -7.65 8.00
N ASN A 120 -22.16 -7.65 6.88
CA ASN A 120 -23.45 -8.33 6.80
C ASN A 120 -23.34 -9.86 6.71
N THR A 121 -22.18 -10.40 6.33
CA THR A 121 -21.97 -11.85 6.11
C THR A 121 -21.13 -12.51 7.21
N THR A 122 -20.54 -11.72 8.11
CA THR A 122 -19.80 -12.24 9.27
C THR A 122 -20.73 -12.83 10.31
N ARG A 123 -20.40 -14.03 10.79
CA ARG A 123 -21.03 -14.67 11.95
C ARG A 123 -20.03 -14.84 13.09
N PRO A 124 -20.46 -14.73 14.35
CA PRO A 124 -19.58 -15.02 15.48
C PRO A 124 -19.21 -16.50 15.51
N PHE A 125 -17.99 -16.82 15.95
CA PHE A 125 -17.64 -18.20 16.23
C PHE A 125 -18.55 -18.78 17.33
N PRO A 126 -18.89 -20.07 17.28
CA PRO A 126 -19.66 -20.73 18.33
C PRO A 126 -18.92 -20.66 19.67
N SER A 127 -19.68 -20.55 20.77
CA SER A 127 -19.16 -20.34 22.13
C SER A 127 -18.15 -21.39 22.61
N ASN A 128 -18.16 -22.57 21.99
CA ASN A 128 -17.39 -23.73 22.41
C ASN A 128 -15.98 -23.71 21.81
N TRP A 129 -15.70 -22.76 20.90
CA TRP A 129 -14.40 -22.68 20.25
C TRP A 129 -13.38 -21.91 21.11
N PRO A 130 -12.11 -22.35 21.12
CA PRO A 130 -11.05 -21.69 21.87
C PRO A 130 -10.68 -20.30 21.30
N ILE A 131 -11.14 -19.98 20.11
CA ILE A 131 -10.86 -18.73 19.40
C ILE A 131 -12.10 -17.85 19.47
N LYS A 132 -11.94 -16.64 20.01
CA LYS A 132 -12.97 -15.59 19.94
C LYS A 132 -12.82 -14.86 18.61
N GLY A 133 -13.93 -14.44 18.00
CA GLY A 133 -13.92 -13.65 16.77
C GLY A 133 -15.15 -13.88 15.88
N CYS A 134 -15.08 -13.36 14.66
CA CYS A 134 -16.07 -13.56 13.62
C CYS A 134 -15.41 -14.17 12.38
N TYR A 135 -16.15 -15.03 11.68
CA TYR A 135 -15.75 -15.59 10.38
C TYR A 135 -16.81 -15.26 9.31
N PRO A 136 -16.40 -15.06 8.05
CA PRO A 136 -17.34 -14.95 6.94
C PRO A 136 -17.92 -16.34 6.63
N ASP A 137 -19.24 -16.50 6.73
CA ASP A 137 -19.93 -17.81 6.61
C ASP A 137 -20.10 -18.24 5.14
N ASN A 138 -20.27 -17.27 4.23
CA ASN A 138 -20.49 -17.49 2.80
C ASN A 138 -19.87 -16.36 1.98
N ALA A 139 -18.54 -16.23 2.02
CA ALA A 139 -17.87 -15.34 1.09
C ALA A 139 -17.95 -15.96 -0.32
N PRO A 140 -18.64 -15.34 -1.30
CA PRO A 140 -18.62 -15.84 -2.66
C PRO A 140 -17.16 -15.84 -3.14
N PRO A 141 -16.70 -16.89 -3.84
CA PRO A 141 -15.30 -17.02 -4.25
C PRO A 141 -14.82 -15.82 -5.09
N PHE A 142 -15.76 -15.14 -5.76
CA PHE A 142 -15.52 -13.93 -6.53
C PHE A 142 -15.16 -12.69 -5.69
N SER A 143 -15.67 -12.53 -4.45
CA SER A 143 -15.45 -11.30 -3.69
C SER A 143 -14.09 -11.24 -3.00
N GLN A 144 -13.54 -12.39 -2.59
CA GLN A 144 -12.22 -12.44 -1.95
C GLN A 144 -11.08 -12.38 -2.96
N SER A 145 -11.18 -13.09 -4.09
CA SER A 145 -10.07 -13.16 -5.06
C SER A 145 -9.98 -11.90 -5.93
N ASN A 146 -11.10 -11.34 -6.38
CA ASN A 146 -11.03 -10.31 -7.42
C ASN A 146 -10.77 -8.90 -6.86
N CYS A 147 -11.17 -8.61 -5.62
CA CYS A 147 -11.04 -7.26 -5.07
C CYS A 147 -9.56 -6.87 -4.92
N TRP A 148 -8.75 -7.81 -4.42
CA TRP A 148 -7.31 -7.66 -4.30
C TRP A 148 -6.65 -7.54 -5.68
N GLN A 149 -7.05 -8.37 -6.66
CA GLN A 149 -6.52 -8.33 -8.03
C GLN A 149 -6.73 -6.96 -8.68
N HIS A 150 -7.85 -6.28 -8.42
CA HIS A 150 -8.09 -4.94 -8.94
C HIS A 150 -7.20 -3.87 -8.32
N ALA A 151 -6.84 -3.99 -7.04
CA ALA A 151 -5.87 -3.10 -6.40
C ALA A 151 -4.46 -3.34 -6.97
N GLU A 152 -4.04 -4.60 -7.07
CA GLU A 152 -2.75 -4.96 -7.63
C GLU A 152 -2.60 -4.53 -9.09
N ALA A 153 -3.62 -4.77 -9.93
CA ALA A 153 -3.60 -4.38 -11.32
C ALA A 153 -3.46 -2.85 -11.48
N ARG A 154 -4.06 -2.06 -10.58
CA ARG A 154 -3.90 -0.59 -10.58
C ARG A 154 -2.51 -0.17 -10.17
N ILE A 155 -1.96 -0.74 -9.12
CA ILE A 155 -0.57 -0.51 -8.69
C ILE A 155 0.38 -0.86 -9.84
N ALA A 156 0.16 -2.00 -10.50
CA ALA A 156 0.94 -2.44 -11.65
C ALA A 156 0.87 -1.47 -12.81
N LEU A 157 -0.33 -1.01 -13.17
CA LEU A 157 -0.51 -0.02 -14.23
C LEU A 157 0.24 1.28 -13.91
N LEU A 158 0.10 1.79 -12.68
CA LEU A 158 0.80 3.00 -12.22
C LEU A 158 2.32 2.83 -12.28
N PHE A 159 2.81 1.66 -11.86
CA PHE A 159 4.22 1.32 -11.90
C PHE A 159 4.76 1.24 -13.33
N VAL A 160 4.04 0.58 -14.24
CA VAL A 160 4.41 0.50 -15.66
C VAL A 160 4.41 1.89 -16.30
N MET A 161 3.41 2.72 -16.03
CA MET A 161 3.37 4.11 -16.52
C MET A 161 4.55 4.93 -16.01
N LEU A 162 4.90 4.77 -14.73
CA LEU A 162 6.06 5.41 -14.12
C LEU A 162 7.35 4.96 -14.83
N ALA A 163 7.53 3.65 -14.98
CA ALA A 163 8.69 3.04 -15.62
C ALA A 163 8.83 3.48 -17.09
N MET A 164 7.77 3.42 -17.89
CA MET A 164 7.79 3.87 -19.29
C MET A 164 8.17 5.34 -19.41
N LYS A 165 7.65 6.20 -18.52
CA LYS A 165 7.97 7.64 -18.55
C LYS A 165 9.42 7.89 -18.15
N CYS A 166 9.89 7.19 -17.14
CA CYS A 166 11.27 7.16 -16.70
C CYS A 166 12.23 6.73 -17.83
N LEU A 167 11.90 5.68 -18.58
CA LEU A 167 12.68 5.22 -19.74
C LEU A 167 12.65 6.20 -20.92
N SER A 168 11.50 6.87 -21.15
CA SER A 168 11.36 7.88 -22.20
C SER A 168 12.24 9.12 -21.96
N TYR A 169 12.49 9.47 -20.70
CA TYR A 169 13.42 10.54 -20.31
C TYR A 169 14.89 10.06 -20.40
N ARG A 170 15.36 9.80 -21.63
CA ARG A 170 16.71 9.28 -21.96
C ARG A 170 17.90 10.08 -21.39
N ARG A 171 17.72 11.33 -20.95
CA ARG A 171 18.79 12.17 -20.37
C ARG A 171 18.97 12.03 -18.85
N LEU A 172 18.11 11.27 -18.16
CA LEU A 172 18.16 11.10 -16.69
C LEU A 172 19.08 9.94 -16.23
N ARG A 173 20.13 9.60 -16.99
CA ARG A 173 21.03 8.48 -16.68
C ARG A 173 21.71 8.58 -15.31
N ASP A 174 21.74 9.77 -14.72
CA ASP A 174 22.42 10.05 -13.44
C ASP A 174 21.46 10.29 -12.27
N ILE A 175 20.14 10.08 -12.41
CA ILE A 175 19.23 10.40 -11.29
C ILE A 175 19.05 9.19 -10.36
N PRO A 176 19.50 9.26 -9.09
CA PRO A 176 19.39 8.18 -8.11
C PRO A 176 17.95 7.72 -7.86
N ILE A 177 16.97 8.58 -8.16
CA ILE A 177 15.53 8.32 -8.05
C ILE A 177 15.10 7.13 -8.92
N LEU A 178 15.67 6.94 -10.12
CA LEU A 178 15.31 5.80 -10.98
C LEU A 178 15.68 4.47 -10.32
N ARG A 179 16.86 4.45 -9.67
CA ARG A 179 17.39 3.28 -8.99
C ARG A 179 16.55 2.93 -7.76
N CYS A 180 16.10 3.92 -7.00
CA CYS A 180 15.12 3.71 -5.93
C CYS A 180 13.79 3.18 -6.46
N ILE A 181 13.20 3.78 -7.51
CA ILE A 181 11.92 3.32 -8.05
C ILE A 181 12.01 1.87 -8.54
N TRP A 182 13.09 1.52 -9.24
CA TRP A 182 13.26 0.15 -9.73
C TRP A 182 13.49 -0.84 -8.59
N ARG A 183 14.26 -0.46 -7.57
CA ARG A 183 14.45 -1.25 -6.34
C ARG A 183 13.14 -1.47 -5.60
N ASP A 184 12.40 -0.40 -5.30
CA ASP A 184 11.14 -0.44 -4.55
C ASP A 184 10.09 -1.29 -5.30
N GLY A 185 9.98 -1.10 -6.62
CA GLY A 185 9.00 -1.79 -7.44
C GLY A 185 9.32 -3.27 -7.65
N THR A 186 10.59 -3.62 -7.86
CA THR A 186 10.96 -5.04 -8.00
C THR A 186 10.80 -5.80 -6.69
N MET A 187 11.05 -5.17 -5.55
CA MET A 187 10.80 -5.82 -4.25
C MET A 187 9.31 -6.13 -4.04
N TYR A 188 8.41 -5.25 -4.47
CA TYR A 188 6.96 -5.48 -4.33
C TYR A 188 6.48 -6.72 -5.11
N TYR A 189 7.04 -6.99 -6.29
CA TYR A 189 6.65 -8.14 -7.12
C TYR A 189 7.35 -9.46 -6.75
N ILE A 190 8.41 -9.39 -5.95
CA ILE A 190 9.17 -10.56 -5.49
C ILE A 190 8.60 -11.09 -4.17
N MET A 191 7.92 -10.23 -3.40
CA MET A 191 7.11 -10.61 -2.24
C MET A 191 5.76 -11.19 -2.68
#